data_AF-A0A968CZH7-F1
#
_entry.id   AF-A0A968CZH7-F1
#
_cell.length_a   1.000
_cell.length_b   1.000
_cell.length_c   1.000
_cell.angle_alpha   90.00
_cell.angle_beta   90.00
_cell.angle_gamma   90.00
#
_symmetry.space_group_name_H-M   'P 1'
#
loop_
_entity.id
_entity.type
_entity.pdbx_description
1 polymer ?
#
loop_
_entity_poly.entity_id
_entity_poly.type
_entity_poly.pdbx_seq_one_letter_code
_entity_poly.pdbx_strand_id
1 'polypeptide(L)'
;MKSILSIICFVLLLQSSVALPLSDDEERDKQLYFDAKKLCVERKWQKAQELFLQLVEEYPESGLRDDAQFWIGYCLEKREKSQLEAFHAYDKLIGDHPSSSWVDDAIVHQITIAEQLVRRGQKQYLEFLADKLESEDSAVRQHAALALGRLGDQRALPILNELENEPELGHLATDLIAQLTKTPEVSVGSSQKPHVEIERAANLEDSGDENRDKNADRDFLFWGTTKYEQYRSMLKKDEDWTKAELLEFGLWHIIPTEKFAEYNSLQGYDRKEWLRKFWKLQDPTPTTKLNEKYEEFKRRVMYARANFSELWDYKRSRFQKDQYLTDRWAHAPWDARGELYIKYGEPDFQTFAGLNQEDWNYYQMGVDFIVKRYVTNIYGNAIEPGPNSQFNYRDNKYYVDANFIYYPEFRVDIRNAYLDIGGKDKKSRANSQIVEFRYEIPATEFKIKKNADHYQISYLEKYVVFDEDMHEVTRGETTQNISDRSENALKNLGKIENSIRLNLKRGKYMVALRIEELENKRLGIFVENIHVD
;
A
#
# COMPACT_ATOMS: atom_id res chain seq x y z
N MET A 1 25.77 -23.11 72.74
CA MET A 1 25.60 -24.37 72.00
C MET A 1 24.44 -24.19 71.03
N LYS A 2 24.67 -24.57 69.76
CA LYS A 2 23.77 -24.98 68.66
C LYS A 2 22.26 -24.93 68.97
N SER A 3 21.37 -24.38 68.13
CA SER A 3 21.09 -24.88 66.78
C SER A 3 20.31 -23.89 65.90
N ILE A 4 20.48 -24.07 64.60
CA ILE A 4 19.95 -23.33 63.44
C ILE A 4 18.59 -23.92 63.03
N LEU A 5 17.59 -23.10 62.62
CA LEU A 5 16.88 -23.14 61.31
C LEU A 5 15.51 -22.44 61.30
N SER A 6 15.34 -21.58 60.29
CA SER A 6 14.20 -21.48 59.38
C SER A 6 13.22 -20.29 59.49
N ILE A 7 12.85 -19.85 58.27
CA ILE A 7 11.68 -19.08 57.84
C ILE A 7 11.90 -17.58 57.56
N ILE A 8 12.10 -17.36 56.25
CA ILE A 8 11.93 -16.14 55.46
C ILE A 8 10.54 -15.53 55.71
N CYS A 9 10.49 -14.28 56.18
CA CYS A 9 9.29 -13.46 56.15
C CYS A 9 9.53 -12.24 55.26
N PHE A 10 8.86 -12.29 54.11
CA PHE A 10 8.63 -11.23 53.15
C PHE A 10 7.92 -10.06 53.85
N VAL A 11 8.54 -8.89 53.95
CA VAL A 11 7.83 -7.62 54.17
C VAL A 11 8.35 -6.60 53.16
N LEU A 12 7.53 -6.47 52.11
CA LEU A 12 7.36 -5.35 51.20
C LEU A 12 8.14 -4.07 51.55
N LEU A 13 9.26 -3.85 50.86
CA LEU A 13 9.69 -2.50 50.53
C LEU A 13 8.73 -1.98 49.45
N LEU A 14 7.76 -1.18 49.88
CA LEU A 14 7.06 -0.24 49.01
C LEU A 14 8.10 0.73 48.43
N GLN A 15 8.71 0.36 47.32
CA GLN A 15 9.17 1.36 46.36
C GLN A 15 7.96 1.65 45.49
N SER A 16 7.20 2.66 45.88
CA SER A 16 6.31 3.36 44.96
C SER A 16 7.17 3.91 43.83
N SER A 17 7.29 3.16 42.74
CA SER A 17 7.58 3.75 41.43
C SER A 17 6.35 4.57 41.06
N VAL A 18 6.29 5.78 41.62
CA VAL A 18 5.51 6.86 41.02
C VAL A 18 6.08 6.96 39.61
N ALA A 19 5.31 6.48 38.61
CA ALA A 19 5.54 6.88 37.25
C ALA A 19 5.45 8.40 37.28
N LEU A 20 6.59 9.06 37.12
CA LEU A 20 6.62 10.51 36.94
C LEU A 20 5.60 10.80 35.82
N PRO A 21 4.66 11.73 36.00
CA PRO A 21 3.87 12.21 34.87
C PRO A 21 4.86 12.55 33.76
N LEU A 22 4.57 12.11 32.53
CA LEU A 22 5.32 12.58 31.35
C LEU A 22 5.44 14.09 31.53
N SER A 23 6.65 14.63 31.49
CA SER A 23 6.85 16.07 31.68
C SER A 23 5.94 16.81 30.71
N ASP A 24 5.41 17.98 31.10
CA ASP A 24 4.59 18.81 30.19
C ASP A 24 5.24 18.95 28.80
N ASP A 25 6.58 18.93 28.78
CA ASP A 25 7.43 18.93 27.59
C ASP A 25 7.22 17.72 26.63
N GLU A 26 6.97 16.50 27.13
CA GLU A 26 6.82 15.27 26.34
C GLU A 26 5.37 15.00 25.86
N GLU A 27 4.44 15.86 26.27
CA GLU A 27 3.10 15.96 25.68
C GLU A 27 3.05 17.08 24.65
N ARG A 28 3.82 18.16 24.89
CA ARG A 28 3.90 19.31 24.00
C ARG A 28 4.67 19.04 22.71
N ASP A 29 5.76 18.27 22.77
CA ASP A 29 6.54 17.86 21.59
C ASP A 29 5.69 17.07 20.57
N LYS A 30 4.89 16.11 21.04
CA LYS A 30 3.99 15.29 20.21
C LYS A 30 2.89 16.12 19.59
N GLN A 31 2.32 17.06 20.34
CA GLN A 31 1.31 17.96 19.80
C GLN A 31 1.89 18.80 18.66
N LEU A 32 3.09 19.36 18.84
CA LEU A 32 3.78 20.10 17.77
C LEU A 32 4.03 19.22 16.55
N TYR A 33 4.47 17.98 16.74
CA TYR A 33 4.68 17.02 15.65
C TYR A 33 3.40 16.75 14.86
N PHE A 34 2.29 16.45 15.53
CA PHE A 34 1.02 16.16 14.89
C PHE A 34 0.45 17.38 14.15
N ASP A 35 0.52 18.57 14.76
CA ASP A 35 0.07 19.81 14.12
C ASP A 35 0.92 20.10 12.86
N ALA A 36 2.23 19.87 12.92
CA ALA A 36 3.13 20.02 11.79
C ALA A 36 2.80 19.01 10.66
N LYS A 37 2.58 17.73 10.99
CA LYS A 37 2.16 16.69 10.02
C LYS A 37 0.82 17.01 9.37
N LYS A 38 -0.15 17.53 10.12
CA LYS A 38 -1.43 18.00 9.57
C LYS A 38 -1.22 19.13 8.56
N LEU A 39 -0.33 20.08 8.87
CA LEU A 39 0.02 21.16 7.94
C LEU A 39 0.73 20.65 6.68
N CYS A 40 1.52 19.57 6.75
CA CYS A 40 2.06 18.89 5.57
C CYS A 40 0.94 18.36 4.66
N VAL A 41 -0.07 17.69 5.23
CA VAL A 41 -1.23 17.20 4.47
C VAL A 41 -1.99 18.35 3.81
N GLU A 42 -2.13 19.47 4.52
CA GLU A 42 -2.74 20.70 3.98
C GLU A 42 -1.82 21.47 3.00
N ARG A 43 -0.62 20.94 2.69
CA ARG A 43 0.41 21.55 1.83
C ARG A 43 0.87 22.93 2.30
N LYS A 44 0.72 23.22 3.59
CA LYS A 44 1.18 24.46 4.24
C LYS A 44 2.62 24.30 4.72
N TRP A 45 3.52 24.03 3.77
CA TRP A 45 4.91 23.61 4.02
C TRP A 45 5.69 24.55 4.93
N GLN A 46 5.53 25.86 4.77
CA GLN A 46 6.21 26.86 5.61
C GLN A 46 5.82 26.73 7.09
N LYS A 47 4.52 26.63 7.37
CA LYS A 47 4.01 26.53 8.75
C LYS A 47 4.32 25.16 9.36
N ALA A 48 4.25 24.11 8.56
CA ALA A 48 4.67 22.77 8.99
C ALA A 48 6.14 22.77 9.42
N GLN A 49 7.02 23.36 8.60
CA GLN A 49 8.43 23.49 8.91
C GLN A 49 8.68 24.29 10.20
N GLU A 50 7.98 25.41 10.40
CA GLU A 50 8.09 26.22 11.62
C GLU A 50 7.80 25.40 12.89
N LEU A 51 6.77 24.56 12.85
CA LEU A 51 6.43 23.70 13.99
C LEU A 51 7.43 22.55 14.20
N PHE A 52 7.96 21.95 13.13
CA PHE A 52 9.02 20.95 13.28
C PHE A 52 10.33 21.57 13.80
N LEU A 53 10.68 22.78 13.36
CA LEU A 53 11.82 23.53 13.88
C LEU A 53 11.63 23.83 15.37
N GLN A 54 10.45 24.29 15.75
CA GLN A 54 10.10 24.52 17.14
C GLN A 54 10.28 23.25 17.97
N LEU A 55 9.84 22.09 17.47
CA LEU A 55 10.02 20.81 18.14
C LEU A 55 11.51 20.51 18.38
N VAL A 56 12.33 20.62 17.34
CA VAL A 56 13.77 20.31 17.40
C VAL A 56 14.54 21.25 18.34
N GLU A 57 14.12 22.51 18.44
CA GLU A 57 14.76 23.55 19.25
C GLU A 57 14.33 23.53 20.72
N GLU A 58 13.02 23.39 20.99
CA GLU A 58 12.48 23.45 22.35
C GLU A 58 12.57 22.10 23.08
N TYR A 59 12.60 20.97 22.35
CA TYR A 59 12.57 19.62 22.93
C TYR A 59 13.77 18.77 22.45
N PRO A 60 15.01 19.11 22.86
CA PRO A 60 16.22 18.44 22.37
C PRO A 60 16.31 16.95 22.75
N GLU A 61 15.62 16.54 23.83
CA GLU A 61 15.57 15.15 24.30
C GLU A 61 14.37 14.36 23.71
N SER A 62 13.57 14.97 22.83
CA SER A 62 12.39 14.30 22.24
C SER A 62 12.80 13.13 21.35
N GLY A 63 12.11 11.99 21.53
CA GLY A 63 12.23 10.84 20.64
C GLY A 63 11.65 11.05 19.23
N LEU A 64 11.06 12.22 18.95
CA LEU A 64 10.56 12.61 17.62
C LEU A 64 11.50 13.59 16.90
N ARG A 65 12.66 13.88 17.49
CA ARG A 65 13.56 14.93 17.00
C ARG A 65 14.16 14.57 15.64
N ASP A 66 14.54 13.32 15.44
CA ASP A 66 15.07 12.82 14.17
C ASP A 66 13.98 12.75 13.09
N ASP A 67 12.78 12.26 13.42
CA ASP A 67 11.59 12.37 12.57
C ASP A 67 11.35 13.82 12.13
N ALA A 68 11.26 14.75 13.09
CA ALA A 68 11.02 16.17 12.81
C ALA A 68 12.14 16.77 11.93
N GLN A 69 13.39 16.39 12.15
CA GLN A 69 14.53 16.82 11.36
C GLN A 69 14.46 16.32 9.90
N PHE A 70 13.96 15.11 9.65
CA PHE A 70 13.60 14.65 8.30
C PHE A 70 12.49 15.51 7.68
N TRP A 71 11.41 15.73 8.43
CA TRP A 71 10.24 16.48 7.95
C TRP A 71 10.53 17.94 7.62
N ILE A 72 11.51 18.56 8.29
CA ILE A 72 12.02 19.91 7.93
C ILE A 72 12.59 19.89 6.51
N GLY A 73 13.43 18.89 6.19
CA GLY A 73 13.98 18.71 4.85
C GLY A 73 12.90 18.49 3.80
N TYR A 74 11.91 17.65 4.10
CA TYR A 74 10.77 17.39 3.22
C TYR A 74 9.95 18.65 2.95
N CYS A 75 9.62 19.43 3.99
CA CYS A 75 8.88 20.69 3.83
C CYS A 75 9.67 21.70 2.96
N LEU A 76 10.98 21.80 3.16
CA LEU A 76 11.85 22.66 2.36
C LEU A 76 11.88 22.21 0.89
N GLU A 77 11.95 20.92 0.63
CA GLU A 77 11.95 20.38 -0.73
C GLU A 77 10.65 20.69 -1.48
N LYS A 78 9.50 20.60 -0.79
CA LYS A 78 8.18 20.95 -1.37
C LYS A 78 8.00 22.44 -1.62
N ARG A 79 8.83 23.30 -1.03
CA ARG A 79 8.83 24.74 -1.29
C ARG A 79 9.69 25.04 -2.52
N GLU A 80 9.10 25.68 -3.53
CA GLU A 80 9.84 26.10 -4.72
C GLU A 80 11.04 26.99 -4.33
N LYS A 81 12.20 26.75 -4.96
CA LYS A 81 13.50 27.45 -4.79
C LYS A 81 14.32 27.13 -3.53
N SER A 82 13.90 26.20 -2.68
CA SER A 82 14.62 25.86 -1.43
C SER A 82 15.43 24.55 -1.49
N GLN A 83 15.80 24.09 -2.70
CA GLN A 83 16.51 22.81 -2.90
C GLN A 83 17.81 22.71 -2.09
N LEU A 84 18.61 23.77 -2.06
CA LEU A 84 19.87 23.78 -1.32
C LEU A 84 19.63 23.71 0.20
N GLU A 85 18.61 24.42 0.69
CA GLU A 85 18.21 24.38 2.10
C GLU A 85 17.69 22.98 2.48
N ALA A 86 16.88 22.37 1.62
CA ALA A 86 16.40 21.00 1.82
C ALA A 86 17.55 20.00 1.88
N PHE A 87 18.53 20.12 0.96
CA PHE A 87 19.73 19.28 0.96
C PHE A 87 20.49 19.36 2.29
N HIS A 88 20.71 20.58 2.80
CA HIS A 88 21.39 20.80 4.07
C HIS A 88 20.56 20.36 5.28
N ALA A 89 19.22 20.43 5.21
CA ALA A 89 18.36 19.93 6.28
C ALA A 89 18.43 18.41 6.41
N TYR A 90 18.49 17.69 5.28
CA TYR A 90 18.75 16.25 5.26
C TYR A 90 20.19 15.93 5.70
N ASP A 91 21.18 16.73 5.29
CA ASP A 91 22.58 16.58 5.73
C ASP A 91 22.71 16.70 7.26
N LYS A 92 21.97 17.64 7.84
CA LYS A 92 21.89 17.83 9.28
C LYS A 92 21.27 16.61 9.99
N LEU A 93 20.21 16.01 9.45
CA LEU A 93 19.67 14.76 10.01
C LEU A 93 20.73 13.66 10.04
N ILE A 94 21.44 13.47 8.94
CA ILE A 94 22.44 12.40 8.81
C ILE A 94 23.62 12.64 9.76
N GLY A 95 24.04 13.89 9.93
CA GLY A 95 25.11 14.26 10.86
C GLY A 95 24.70 14.17 12.34
N ASP A 96 23.53 14.68 12.69
CA ASP A 96 23.05 14.76 14.08
C ASP A 96 22.47 13.43 14.57
N HIS A 97 21.87 12.63 13.68
CA HIS A 97 21.14 11.39 13.98
C HIS A 97 21.50 10.24 13.01
N PRO A 98 22.78 9.81 12.95
CA PRO A 98 23.24 8.81 11.97
C PRO A 98 22.61 7.41 12.13
N SER A 99 21.97 7.12 13.28
CA SER A 99 21.26 5.86 13.53
C SER A 99 19.74 5.95 13.35
N SER A 100 19.22 7.09 12.89
CA SER A 100 17.78 7.28 12.67
C SER A 100 17.28 6.39 11.53
N SER A 101 16.04 5.90 11.63
CA SER A 101 15.40 5.16 10.55
C SER A 101 15.16 5.99 9.29
N TRP A 102 15.27 7.33 9.38
CA TRP A 102 15.07 8.24 8.26
C TRP A 102 16.35 8.57 7.47
N VAL A 103 17.51 8.05 7.89
CA VAL A 103 18.80 8.35 7.24
C VAL A 103 18.79 7.90 5.78
N ASP A 104 18.36 6.67 5.50
CA ASP A 104 18.38 6.12 4.14
C ASP A 104 17.43 6.91 3.21
N ASP A 105 16.23 7.25 3.69
CA ASP A 105 15.27 8.08 2.97
C ASP A 105 15.83 9.47 2.69
N ALA A 106 16.46 10.10 3.70
CA ALA A 106 17.09 11.42 3.56
C ALA A 106 18.20 11.41 2.49
N ILE A 107 19.01 10.35 2.42
CA ILE A 107 20.05 10.21 1.40
C ILE A 107 19.43 10.11 0.00
N VAL A 108 18.34 9.36 -0.17
CA VAL A 108 17.62 9.25 -1.46
C VAL A 108 17.04 10.61 -1.90
N HIS A 109 16.51 11.38 -0.95
CA HIS A 109 16.05 12.75 -1.21
C HIS A 109 17.23 13.67 -1.57
N GLN A 110 18.37 13.59 -0.88
CA GLN A 110 19.59 14.32 -1.24
C GLN A 110 20.11 13.98 -2.64
N ILE A 111 20.07 12.71 -3.06
CA ILE A 111 20.42 12.28 -4.43
C ILE A 111 19.51 12.97 -5.45
N THR A 112 18.21 12.98 -5.21
CA THR A 112 17.22 13.63 -6.10
C THR A 112 17.48 15.13 -6.21
N ILE A 113 17.76 15.78 -5.09
CA ILE A 113 18.09 17.21 -5.05
C ILE A 113 19.41 17.49 -5.76
N ALA A 114 20.45 16.70 -5.50
CA ALA A 114 21.76 16.81 -6.14
C ALA A 114 21.63 16.69 -7.67
N GLU A 115 20.82 15.74 -8.18
CA GLU A 115 20.51 15.64 -9.61
C GLU A 115 19.95 16.96 -10.17
N GLN A 116 18.98 17.55 -9.47
CA GLN A 116 18.36 18.82 -9.87
C GLN A 116 19.35 19.99 -9.82
N LEU A 117 20.22 20.04 -8.81
CA LEU A 117 21.25 21.07 -8.66
C LEU A 117 22.31 20.98 -9.78
N VAL A 118 22.75 19.76 -10.16
CA VAL A 118 23.66 19.57 -11.29
C VAL A 118 23.01 20.03 -12.61
N ARG A 119 21.74 19.69 -12.85
CA ARG A 119 21.00 20.18 -14.04
C ARG A 119 20.90 21.71 -14.09
N ARG A 120 20.92 22.37 -12.95
CA ARG A 120 20.93 23.84 -12.81
C ARG A 120 22.35 24.44 -12.89
N GLY A 121 23.36 23.63 -13.19
CA GLY A 121 24.74 24.06 -13.39
C GLY A 121 25.64 23.99 -12.16
N GLN A 122 25.13 23.54 -10.99
CA GLN A 122 25.92 23.37 -9.78
C GLN A 122 26.66 22.03 -9.81
N LYS A 123 27.68 21.94 -10.68
CA LYS A 123 28.40 20.70 -10.98
C LYS A 123 29.11 20.06 -9.78
N GLN A 124 29.36 20.82 -8.71
CA GLN A 124 29.94 20.30 -7.46
C GLN A 124 29.13 19.15 -6.84
N TYR A 125 27.82 19.10 -7.07
CA TYR A 125 26.95 18.00 -6.59
C TYR A 125 27.11 16.70 -7.39
N LEU A 126 27.82 16.73 -8.51
CA LEU A 126 28.15 15.53 -9.28
C LEU A 126 29.09 14.61 -8.48
N GLU A 127 30.03 15.18 -7.73
CA GLU A 127 30.94 14.40 -6.87
C GLU A 127 30.21 13.83 -5.66
N PHE A 128 29.22 14.53 -5.11
CA PHE A 128 28.34 13.96 -4.09
C PHE A 128 27.60 12.72 -4.63
N LEU A 129 27.04 12.79 -5.84
CA LEU A 129 26.38 11.63 -6.45
C LEU A 129 27.36 10.49 -6.71
N ALA A 130 28.59 10.79 -7.13
CA ALA A 130 29.63 9.79 -7.36
C ALA A 130 30.05 9.07 -6.07
N ASP A 131 30.20 9.80 -4.96
CA ASP A 131 30.45 9.23 -3.63
C ASP A 131 29.37 8.21 -3.23
N LYS A 132 28.09 8.48 -3.56
CA LYS A 132 26.98 7.56 -3.23
C LYS A 132 26.96 6.27 -4.03
N LEU A 133 27.77 6.13 -5.09
CA LEU A 133 27.97 4.84 -5.76
C LEU A 133 28.72 3.84 -4.87
N GLU A 134 29.49 4.30 -3.89
CA GLU A 134 30.28 3.46 -2.98
C GLU A 134 29.56 3.15 -1.66
N SER A 135 28.29 3.57 -1.53
CA SER A 135 27.48 3.29 -0.33
C SER A 135 27.36 1.80 -0.06
N GLU A 136 27.36 1.36 1.19
CA GLU A 136 27.07 -0.04 1.53
C GLU A 136 25.60 -0.41 1.27
N ASP A 137 24.69 0.57 1.31
CA ASP A 137 23.28 0.38 0.98
C ASP A 137 23.07 0.31 -0.53
N SER A 138 22.55 -0.84 -0.98
CA SER A 138 22.20 -1.09 -2.37
C SER A 138 21.17 -0.11 -2.92
N ALA A 139 20.16 0.29 -2.14
CA ALA A 139 19.15 1.23 -2.61
C ALA A 139 19.80 2.59 -2.91
N VAL A 140 20.66 3.09 -2.02
CA VAL A 140 21.41 4.34 -2.21
C VAL A 140 22.31 4.27 -3.45
N ARG A 141 23.08 3.19 -3.63
CA ARG A 141 23.92 2.97 -4.82
C ARG A 141 23.12 3.04 -6.12
N GLN A 142 21.97 2.35 -6.14
CA GLN A 142 21.11 2.28 -7.32
C GLN A 142 20.50 3.64 -7.67
N HIS A 143 20.01 4.40 -6.68
CA HIS A 143 19.48 5.75 -6.90
C HIS A 143 20.57 6.72 -7.41
N ALA A 144 21.79 6.63 -6.86
CA ALA A 144 22.93 7.43 -7.31
C ALA A 144 23.32 7.11 -8.76
N ALA A 145 23.36 5.82 -9.12
CA ALA A 145 23.64 5.37 -10.48
C ALA A 145 22.60 5.86 -11.50
N LEU A 146 21.30 5.77 -11.15
CA LEU A 146 20.23 6.29 -11.99
C LEU A 146 20.33 7.81 -12.17
N ALA A 147 20.61 8.56 -11.10
CA ALA A 147 20.79 10.01 -11.16
C ALA A 147 21.98 10.39 -12.05
N LEU A 148 23.15 9.77 -11.85
CA LEU A 148 24.34 10.01 -12.67
C LEU A 148 24.13 9.61 -14.14
N GLY A 149 23.44 8.49 -14.39
CA GLY A 149 23.10 8.06 -15.74
C GLY A 149 22.24 9.09 -16.47
N ARG A 150 21.21 9.64 -15.83
CA ARG A 150 20.38 10.73 -16.38
C ARG A 150 21.14 12.03 -16.60
N LEU A 151 22.26 12.22 -15.90
CA LEU A 151 23.17 13.36 -16.06
C LEU A 151 24.23 13.12 -17.14
N GLY A 152 24.28 11.92 -17.73
CA GLY A 152 25.25 11.56 -18.76
C GLY A 152 26.63 11.17 -18.20
N ASP A 153 26.74 10.86 -16.90
CA ASP A 153 28.00 10.49 -16.27
C ASP A 153 28.24 8.98 -16.39
N GLN A 154 29.34 8.61 -17.06
CA GLN A 154 29.70 7.22 -17.33
C GLN A 154 30.10 6.43 -16.07
N ARG A 155 30.37 7.10 -14.94
CA ARG A 155 30.63 6.43 -13.65
C ARG A 155 29.45 5.57 -13.20
N ALA A 156 28.23 5.86 -13.68
CA ALA A 156 27.04 5.05 -13.38
C ALA A 156 27.05 3.65 -14.02
N LEU A 157 27.82 3.44 -15.11
CA LEU A 157 27.72 2.24 -15.95
C LEU A 157 27.88 0.91 -15.21
N PRO A 158 28.84 0.73 -14.28
CA PRO A 158 28.98 -0.54 -13.56
C PRO A 158 27.68 -0.95 -12.83
N ILE A 159 27.11 -0.02 -12.05
CA ILE A 159 25.89 -0.28 -11.27
C ILE A 159 24.66 -0.36 -12.19
N LEU A 160 24.59 0.45 -13.25
CA LEU A 160 23.49 0.34 -14.22
C LEU A 160 23.51 -1.04 -14.92
N ASN A 161 24.69 -1.57 -15.27
CA ASN A 161 24.80 -2.91 -15.87
C ASN A 161 24.37 -4.02 -14.89
N GLU A 162 24.66 -3.86 -13.60
CA GLU A 162 24.12 -4.75 -12.56
C GLU A 162 22.59 -4.66 -12.48
N LEU A 163 22.06 -3.44 -12.57
CA LEU A 163 20.63 -3.16 -12.51
C LEU A 163 19.83 -3.65 -13.71
N GLU A 164 20.44 -3.88 -14.87
CA GLU A 164 19.77 -4.29 -16.11
C GLU A 164 18.86 -5.52 -15.91
N ASN A 165 19.24 -6.42 -15.00
CA ASN A 165 18.50 -7.64 -14.70
C ASN A 165 17.56 -7.52 -13.47
N GLU A 166 17.53 -6.36 -12.81
CA GLU A 166 16.66 -6.12 -11.64
C GLU A 166 15.20 -5.87 -12.06
N PRO A 167 14.22 -6.61 -11.50
CA PRO A 167 12.82 -6.57 -11.94
C PRO A 167 12.14 -5.19 -11.89
N GLU A 168 12.64 -4.28 -11.03
CA GLU A 168 12.03 -2.96 -10.82
C GLU A 168 12.75 -1.84 -11.57
N LEU A 169 14.08 -1.95 -11.74
CA LEU A 169 14.93 -0.87 -12.25
C LEU A 169 15.63 -1.20 -13.58
N GLY A 170 15.57 -2.44 -14.06
CA GLY A 170 16.32 -2.89 -15.24
C GLY A 170 16.03 -2.11 -16.51
N HIS A 171 14.77 -1.83 -16.81
CA HIS A 171 14.39 -1.03 -17.98
C HIS A 171 14.99 0.40 -17.95
N LEU A 172 14.96 1.08 -16.80
CA LEU A 172 15.58 2.41 -16.65
C LEU A 172 17.09 2.32 -16.85
N ALA A 173 17.71 1.25 -16.34
CA ALA A 173 19.14 1.04 -16.50
C ALA A 173 19.53 0.77 -17.96
N THR A 174 18.80 -0.09 -18.68
CA THR A 174 19.02 -0.37 -20.11
C THR A 174 18.97 0.91 -20.96
N ASP A 175 17.96 1.75 -20.75
CA ASP A 175 17.82 3.01 -21.49
C ASP A 175 19.00 3.96 -21.23
N LEU A 176 19.41 4.07 -19.97
CA LEU A 176 20.53 4.94 -19.58
C LEU A 176 21.87 4.40 -20.08
N ILE A 177 22.10 3.08 -20.04
CA ILE A 177 23.28 2.44 -20.64
C ILE A 177 23.32 2.74 -22.14
N ALA A 178 22.21 2.54 -22.86
CA ALA A 178 22.12 2.82 -24.29
C ALA A 178 22.39 4.30 -24.61
N GLN A 179 21.98 5.22 -23.75
CA GLN A 179 22.27 6.65 -23.91
C GLN A 179 23.75 6.99 -23.65
N LEU A 180 24.35 6.40 -22.62
CA LEU A 180 25.74 6.64 -22.21
C LEU A 180 26.77 6.01 -23.15
N THR A 181 26.38 4.95 -23.87
CA THR A 181 27.26 4.18 -24.77
C THR A 181 27.16 4.60 -26.23
N LYS A 182 26.19 5.46 -26.61
CA LYS A 182 26.12 6.06 -27.94
C LYS A 182 27.30 7.03 -28.14
N THR A 183 28.24 6.64 -29.01
CA THR A 183 29.26 7.55 -29.56
C THR A 183 28.61 8.72 -30.31
N PRO A 184 29.13 9.95 -30.22
CA PRO A 184 28.51 11.11 -30.86
C PRO A 184 28.67 11.03 -32.39
N GLU A 185 27.63 10.60 -33.10
CA GLU A 185 27.51 10.88 -34.52
C GLU A 185 26.97 12.29 -34.74
N VAL A 186 27.77 13.09 -35.45
CA VAL A 186 27.43 14.42 -35.94
C VAL A 186 26.39 14.30 -37.07
N SER A 187 25.22 14.92 -36.92
CA SER A 187 24.45 15.57 -38.00
C SER A 187 23.22 16.31 -37.41
N VAL A 188 23.23 17.65 -37.37
CA VAL A 188 22.67 18.60 -38.35
C VAL A 188 21.14 18.49 -38.55
N GLY A 189 20.42 19.45 -37.94
CA GLY A 189 19.30 20.17 -38.55
C GLY A 189 17.90 19.54 -38.55
N SER A 190 16.99 20.06 -37.72
CA SER A 190 16.06 21.11 -38.15
C SER A 190 15.02 21.43 -37.08
N SER A 191 14.74 22.71 -36.99
CA SER A 191 13.80 23.39 -36.12
C SER A 191 12.36 23.28 -36.62
N GLN A 192 11.40 22.98 -35.73
CA GLN A 192 10.03 23.48 -35.82
C GLN A 192 9.30 23.37 -34.48
N LYS A 193 8.79 24.50 -33.98
CA LYS A 193 7.79 24.58 -32.90
C LYS A 193 6.38 24.38 -33.49
N PRO A 194 5.42 23.78 -32.77
CA PRO A 194 4.02 24.00 -33.07
C PRO A 194 3.35 24.91 -32.05
N HIS A 195 2.68 25.91 -32.62
CA HIS A 195 1.65 26.78 -32.08
C HIS A 195 0.39 25.94 -31.75
N VAL A 196 -0.32 26.23 -30.67
CA VAL A 196 -1.66 25.67 -30.39
C VAL A 196 -2.66 26.81 -30.42
N GLU A 197 -3.65 26.70 -31.30
CA GLU A 197 -4.84 27.56 -31.39
C GLU A 197 -5.98 26.93 -30.57
N ILE A 198 -6.66 27.75 -29.78
CA ILE A 198 -7.82 27.38 -28.95
C ILE A 198 -9.07 27.78 -29.73
N GLU A 199 -9.96 26.83 -30.02
CA GLU A 199 -11.34 27.16 -30.43
C GLU A 199 -12.35 26.81 -29.32
N ARG A 200 -13.27 27.76 -29.16
CA ARG A 200 -14.20 27.96 -28.06
C ARG A 200 -15.50 27.17 -28.21
N ALA A 201 -16.12 26.96 -27.05
CA ALA A 201 -17.49 26.51 -26.86
C ALA A 201 -18.58 27.40 -27.50
N ALA A 202 -19.66 26.74 -27.90
CA ALA A 202 -21.04 27.23 -28.02
C ALA A 202 -21.94 25.97 -27.98
N ASN A 203 -23.16 25.92 -27.45
CA ASN A 203 -24.00 26.75 -26.59
C ASN A 203 -25.10 25.77 -26.11
N LEU A 204 -25.40 25.72 -24.81
CA LEU A 204 -26.63 25.10 -24.27
C LEU A 204 -27.59 26.23 -23.92
N GLU A 205 -28.73 26.29 -24.62
CA GLU A 205 -29.89 27.06 -24.18
C GLU A 205 -30.94 26.15 -23.54
N ASP A 206 -31.54 26.76 -22.53
CA ASP A 206 -32.50 26.34 -21.54
C ASP A 206 -33.88 25.99 -22.15
N SER A 207 -34.48 24.90 -21.68
CA SER A 207 -35.92 24.89 -21.40
C SER A 207 -36.22 23.85 -20.34
N GLY A 208 -36.56 24.32 -19.15
CA GLY A 208 -37.18 23.54 -18.11
C GLY A 208 -38.60 23.14 -18.46
N ASP A 209 -39.00 21.92 -18.10
CA ASP A 209 -40.27 21.68 -17.44
C ASP A 209 -40.30 20.32 -16.72
N GLU A 210 -41.18 20.26 -15.75
CA GLU A 210 -41.33 19.42 -14.58
C GLU A 210 -41.70 17.95 -14.87
N ASN A 211 -40.75 17.03 -14.66
CA ASN A 211 -41.05 15.61 -14.34
C ASN A 211 -39.78 14.85 -13.92
N ARG A 212 -39.25 15.13 -12.72
CA ARG A 212 -38.15 14.33 -12.15
C ARG A 212 -38.70 13.12 -11.40
N ASP A 213 -39.18 12.12 -12.15
CA ASP A 213 -39.27 10.73 -11.67
C ASP A 213 -39.19 9.67 -12.79
N LYS A 214 -38.29 9.88 -13.77
CA LYS A 214 -37.96 8.88 -14.82
C LYS A 214 -36.48 8.89 -15.28
N ASN A 215 -35.56 9.44 -14.48
CA ASN A 215 -34.12 9.48 -14.84
C ASN A 215 -33.30 8.30 -14.28
N ALA A 216 -33.95 7.24 -13.80
CA ALA A 216 -33.28 5.94 -13.60
C ALA A 216 -33.05 5.18 -14.92
N ASP A 217 -33.65 5.66 -16.02
CA ASP A 217 -33.49 5.07 -17.35
C ASP A 217 -32.52 5.92 -18.21
N ARG A 218 -31.32 5.37 -18.46
CA ARG A 218 -30.39 5.60 -19.60
C ARG A 218 -28.94 6.07 -19.35
N ASP A 219 -28.33 5.80 -18.20
CA ASP A 219 -26.86 5.91 -18.07
C ASP A 219 -26.12 4.63 -18.54
N PHE A 220 -26.46 4.14 -19.74
CA PHE A 220 -25.78 3.02 -20.42
C PHE A 220 -24.62 3.47 -21.34
N LEU A 221 -24.15 4.70 -21.21
CA LEU A 221 -22.97 5.19 -21.93
C LEU A 221 -21.96 5.67 -20.90
N PHE A 222 -20.87 4.91 -20.73
CA PHE A 222 -19.68 5.32 -19.96
C PHE A 222 -19.12 6.69 -20.41
N TRP A 223 -19.44 7.10 -21.63
CA TRP A 223 -19.03 8.37 -22.25
C TRP A 223 -19.45 9.58 -21.42
N GLY A 224 -18.46 10.36 -20.96
CA GLY A 224 -18.67 11.57 -20.17
C GLY A 224 -18.70 11.37 -18.65
N THR A 225 -18.47 10.14 -18.16
CA THR A 225 -18.28 9.89 -16.72
C THR A 225 -16.83 10.14 -16.29
N THR A 226 -16.60 10.59 -15.06
CA THR A 226 -15.26 10.76 -14.49
C THR A 226 -14.42 9.48 -14.56
N LYS A 227 -15.06 8.33 -14.34
CA LYS A 227 -14.41 7.01 -14.39
C LYS A 227 -13.92 6.70 -15.81
N TYR A 228 -14.72 6.99 -16.83
CA TYR A 228 -14.33 6.86 -18.24
C TYR A 228 -13.17 7.78 -18.63
N GLU A 229 -13.23 9.04 -18.20
CA GLU A 229 -12.18 10.02 -18.48
C GLU A 229 -10.84 9.62 -17.84
N GLN A 230 -10.87 9.13 -16.60
CA GLN A 230 -9.69 8.56 -15.93
C GLN A 230 -9.10 7.42 -16.75
N TYR A 231 -9.91 6.42 -17.11
CA TYR A 231 -9.45 5.28 -17.92
C TYR A 231 -8.81 5.73 -19.23
N ARG A 232 -9.50 6.62 -19.95
CA ARG A 232 -9.03 7.14 -21.24
C ARG A 232 -7.72 7.90 -21.11
N SER A 233 -7.53 8.66 -20.03
CA SER A 233 -6.30 9.42 -19.77
C SER A 233 -5.07 8.53 -19.53
N MET A 234 -5.30 7.28 -19.13
CA MET A 234 -4.26 6.30 -18.82
C MET A 234 -3.88 5.42 -20.02
N LEU A 235 -4.59 5.53 -21.15
CA LEU A 235 -4.30 4.74 -22.35
C LEU A 235 -3.03 5.23 -23.04
N LYS A 236 -2.20 4.29 -23.50
CA LYS A 236 -0.94 4.58 -24.22
C LYS A 236 -1.03 4.15 -25.67
N LYS A 237 -0.27 4.82 -26.55
CA LYS A 237 -0.18 4.48 -27.98
C LYS A 237 0.97 3.54 -28.29
N ASP A 238 1.91 3.43 -27.37
CA ASP A 238 3.06 2.55 -27.43
C ASP A 238 2.86 1.36 -26.47
N GLU A 239 3.60 0.28 -26.72
CA GLU A 239 3.58 -0.93 -25.90
C GLU A 239 4.50 -0.86 -24.68
N ASP A 240 5.15 0.29 -24.47
CA ASP A 240 6.18 0.50 -23.45
C ASP A 240 5.55 0.83 -22.08
N TRP A 241 4.79 -0.13 -21.56
CA TRP A 241 4.19 -0.05 -20.23
C TRP A 241 5.22 -0.36 -19.14
N THR A 242 5.49 0.62 -18.28
CA THR A 242 6.27 0.40 -17.05
C THR A 242 5.46 -0.39 -16.03
N LYS A 243 6.13 -1.09 -15.12
CA LYS A 243 5.48 -1.79 -14.00
C LYS A 243 4.62 -0.83 -13.17
N ALA A 244 5.07 0.40 -12.95
CA ALA A 244 4.31 1.42 -12.22
C ALA A 244 3.00 1.79 -12.93
N GLU A 245 3.04 2.02 -14.25
CA GLU A 245 1.84 2.30 -15.05
C GLU A 245 0.88 1.10 -15.08
N LEU A 246 1.39 -0.13 -15.18
CA LEU A 246 0.57 -1.34 -15.10
C LEU A 246 -0.12 -1.45 -13.74
N LEU A 247 0.61 -1.24 -12.64
CA LEU A 247 0.04 -1.27 -11.30
C LEU A 247 -1.01 -0.16 -11.13
N GLU A 248 -0.75 1.04 -11.64
CA GLU A 248 -1.71 2.14 -11.62
C GLU A 248 -2.99 1.82 -12.42
N PHE A 249 -2.85 1.21 -13.60
CA PHE A 249 -3.98 0.70 -14.38
C PHE A 249 -4.75 -0.40 -13.65
N GLY A 250 -4.05 -1.29 -12.95
CA GLY A 250 -4.65 -2.29 -12.07
C GLY A 250 -5.44 -1.67 -10.93
N LEU A 251 -4.90 -0.62 -10.28
CA LEU A 251 -5.53 0.05 -9.15
C LEU A 251 -6.87 0.68 -9.55
N TRP A 252 -6.98 1.20 -10.77
CA TRP A 252 -8.21 1.74 -11.32
C TRP A 252 -9.37 0.72 -11.31
N HIS A 253 -9.08 -0.57 -11.50
CA HIS A 253 -10.10 -1.63 -11.48
C HIS A 253 -10.62 -1.96 -10.07
N ILE A 254 -9.88 -1.60 -9.01
CA ILE A 254 -10.15 -2.04 -7.65
C ILE A 254 -10.42 -0.90 -6.66
N ILE A 255 -10.10 0.35 -7.02
CA ILE A 255 -10.33 1.54 -6.20
C ILE A 255 -11.60 2.27 -6.69
N PRO A 256 -12.51 2.68 -5.77
CA PRO A 256 -13.65 3.53 -6.12
C PRO A 256 -13.22 4.83 -6.83
N THR A 257 -14.00 5.28 -7.82
CA THR A 257 -13.67 6.42 -8.70
C THR A 257 -13.19 7.67 -7.95
N GLU A 258 -13.87 8.05 -6.87
CA GLU A 258 -13.53 9.24 -6.07
C GLU A 258 -12.17 9.09 -5.36
N LYS A 259 -11.92 7.92 -4.77
CA LYS A 259 -10.65 7.58 -4.11
C LYS A 259 -9.51 7.47 -5.12
N PHE A 260 -9.78 6.96 -6.32
CA PHE A 260 -8.78 6.92 -7.38
C PHE A 260 -8.46 8.34 -7.88
N ALA A 261 -9.45 9.23 -7.97
CA ALA A 261 -9.22 10.64 -8.28
C ALA A 261 -8.33 11.32 -7.23
N GLU A 262 -8.61 11.06 -5.94
CA GLU A 262 -7.78 11.52 -4.83
C GLU A 262 -6.34 11.01 -5.00
N TYR A 263 -6.15 9.69 -5.13
CA TYR A 263 -4.85 9.06 -5.36
C TYR A 263 -4.09 9.65 -6.55
N ASN A 264 -4.77 9.90 -7.67
CA ASN A 264 -4.17 10.46 -8.87
C ASN A 264 -3.80 11.96 -8.73
N SER A 265 -4.42 12.67 -7.79
CA SER A 265 -4.08 14.08 -7.48
C SER A 265 -2.84 14.23 -6.59
N LEU A 266 -2.37 13.13 -5.99
CA LEU A 266 -1.21 13.08 -5.11
C LEU A 266 0.06 12.80 -5.91
N GLN A 267 1.21 13.27 -5.40
CA GLN A 267 2.52 13.05 -6.03
C GLN A 267 3.60 12.74 -4.99
N GLY A 268 4.66 12.06 -5.41
CA GLY A 268 5.80 11.74 -4.55
C GLY A 268 5.39 10.95 -3.32
N TYR A 269 5.82 11.41 -2.15
CA TYR A 269 5.57 10.74 -0.87
C TYR A 269 4.09 10.67 -0.50
N ASP A 270 3.30 11.74 -0.70
CA ASP A 270 1.87 11.72 -0.35
C ASP A 270 1.12 10.61 -1.10
N ARG A 271 1.51 10.36 -2.37
CA ARG A 271 0.96 9.28 -3.18
C ARG A 271 1.38 7.90 -2.65
N LYS A 272 2.64 7.75 -2.23
CA LYS A 272 3.17 6.52 -1.65
C LYS A 272 2.50 6.20 -0.31
N GLU A 273 2.34 7.20 0.57
CA GLU A 273 1.67 7.04 1.86
C GLU A 273 0.20 6.71 1.73
N TRP A 274 -0.49 7.36 0.79
CA TRP A 274 -1.88 7.02 0.50
C TRP A 274 -2.01 5.55 0.10
N LEU A 275 -1.11 5.08 -0.77
CA LEU A 275 -1.11 3.68 -1.22
C LEU A 275 -0.74 2.71 -0.09
N ARG A 276 0.24 3.08 0.76
CA ARG A 276 0.60 2.33 1.98
C ARG A 276 -0.61 2.18 2.90
N LYS A 277 -1.28 3.29 3.23
CA LYS A 277 -2.48 3.32 4.09
C LYS A 277 -3.62 2.50 3.48
N PHE A 278 -3.87 2.66 2.18
CA PHE A 278 -4.89 1.90 1.44
C PHE A 278 -4.67 0.39 1.58
N TRP A 279 -3.47 -0.11 1.26
CA TRP A 279 -3.19 -1.54 1.34
C TRP A 279 -3.17 -2.03 2.77
N LYS A 280 -2.62 -1.27 3.72
CA LYS A 280 -2.57 -1.67 5.13
C LYS A 280 -3.96 -1.84 5.75
N LEU A 281 -4.93 -1.01 5.35
CA LEU A 281 -6.35 -1.18 5.73
C LEU A 281 -6.99 -2.43 5.12
N GLN A 282 -6.50 -2.89 3.97
CA GLN A 282 -7.01 -4.07 3.29
C GLN A 282 -6.31 -5.37 3.76
N ASP A 283 -5.19 -5.24 4.48
CA ASP A 283 -4.32 -6.33 4.90
C ASP A 283 -5.10 -7.37 5.73
N PRO A 284 -5.24 -8.62 5.27
CA PRO A 284 -5.91 -9.66 6.04
C PRO A 284 -5.07 -10.11 7.24
N THR A 285 -3.76 -9.85 7.21
CA THR A 285 -2.79 -10.29 8.22
C THR A 285 -1.84 -9.16 8.58
N PRO A 286 -2.34 -8.05 9.16
CA PRO A 286 -1.51 -6.87 9.39
C PRO A 286 -0.36 -7.08 10.40
N THR A 287 -0.33 -8.23 11.08
CA THR A 287 0.74 -8.72 11.95
C THR A 287 1.99 -9.21 11.19
N THR A 288 1.91 -9.46 9.88
CA THR A 288 3.07 -9.79 9.04
C THR A 288 3.72 -8.52 8.49
N LYS A 289 4.99 -8.63 8.09
CA LYS A 289 5.73 -7.50 7.48
C LYS A 289 5.28 -7.22 6.05
N LEU A 290 4.79 -8.23 5.34
CA LEU A 290 4.41 -8.17 3.93
C LEU A 290 2.89 -8.11 3.82
N ASN A 291 2.35 -7.25 2.97
CA ASN A 291 0.91 -7.20 2.74
C ASN A 291 0.54 -8.23 1.66
N GLU A 292 -0.04 -9.37 2.06
CA GLU A 292 -0.30 -10.49 1.16
C GLU A 292 -1.31 -10.11 0.05
N LYS A 293 -2.28 -9.24 0.34
CA LYS A 293 -3.21 -8.75 -0.68
C LYS A 293 -2.53 -7.86 -1.72
N TYR A 294 -1.59 -7.02 -1.30
CA TYR A 294 -0.84 -6.17 -2.23
C TYR A 294 0.07 -7.01 -3.13
N GLU A 295 0.74 -8.02 -2.58
CA GLU A 295 1.55 -8.94 -3.38
C GLU A 295 0.70 -9.73 -4.39
N GLU A 296 -0.45 -10.24 -3.96
CA GLU A 296 -1.39 -10.92 -4.84
C GLU A 296 -1.91 -9.99 -5.94
N PHE A 297 -2.21 -8.73 -5.61
CA PHE A 297 -2.59 -7.73 -6.58
C PHE A 297 -1.49 -7.51 -7.63
N LYS A 298 -0.24 -7.30 -7.19
CA LYS A 298 0.92 -7.16 -8.10
C LYS A 298 1.05 -8.38 -9.00
N ARG A 299 0.93 -9.59 -8.45
CA ARG A 299 0.99 -10.85 -9.21
C ARG A 299 -0.09 -10.90 -10.29
N ARG A 300 -1.33 -10.55 -9.96
CA ARG A 300 -2.46 -10.56 -10.91
C ARG A 300 -2.32 -9.52 -12.01
N VAL A 301 -1.81 -8.34 -11.70
CA VAL A 301 -1.53 -7.30 -12.70
C VAL A 301 -0.48 -7.79 -13.71
N MET A 302 0.63 -8.37 -13.22
CA MET A 302 1.66 -8.90 -14.11
C MET A 302 1.16 -10.09 -14.92
N TYR A 303 0.35 -10.98 -14.32
CA TYR A 303 -0.30 -12.07 -15.04
C TYR A 303 -1.24 -11.55 -16.12
N ALA A 304 -2.05 -10.53 -15.83
CA ALA A 304 -2.98 -9.95 -16.78
C ALA A 304 -2.25 -9.34 -17.98
N ARG A 305 -1.17 -8.60 -17.73
CA ARG A 305 -0.32 -8.09 -18.81
C ARG A 305 0.31 -9.22 -19.64
N ALA A 306 0.76 -10.30 -19.02
CA ALA A 306 1.43 -11.39 -19.74
C ALA A 306 0.47 -12.24 -20.61
N ASN A 307 -0.78 -12.40 -20.17
CA ASN A 307 -1.72 -13.38 -20.75
C ASN A 307 -2.92 -12.76 -21.47
N PHE A 308 -3.24 -11.49 -21.22
CA PHE A 308 -4.45 -10.83 -21.71
C PHE A 308 -4.18 -9.53 -22.48
N SER A 309 -2.94 -9.30 -22.92
CA SER A 309 -2.53 -8.12 -23.71
C SER A 309 -2.70 -8.27 -25.23
N GLU A 310 -3.36 -9.33 -25.71
CA GLU A 310 -3.51 -9.59 -27.14
C GLU A 310 -4.60 -8.70 -27.77
N LEU A 311 -4.53 -8.46 -29.09
CA LEU A 311 -5.59 -7.80 -29.87
C LEU A 311 -5.97 -8.59 -31.15
N TRP A 312 -7.14 -8.27 -31.72
CA TRP A 312 -7.68 -8.93 -32.91
C TRP A 312 -7.40 -8.17 -34.22
N ASP A 313 -6.58 -8.73 -35.12
CA ASP A 313 -6.29 -8.15 -36.44
C ASP A 313 -7.45 -8.31 -37.41
N TYR A 314 -8.34 -7.30 -37.41
CA TYR A 314 -9.47 -7.20 -38.33
C TYR A 314 -9.08 -7.13 -39.81
N LYS A 315 -7.87 -6.62 -40.16
CA LYS A 315 -7.41 -6.54 -41.55
C LYS A 315 -6.91 -7.87 -42.08
N ARG A 316 -6.29 -8.69 -41.21
CA ARG A 316 -5.70 -9.99 -41.57
C ARG A 316 -6.52 -11.18 -41.08
N SER A 317 -7.68 -10.94 -40.47
CA SER A 317 -8.56 -11.94 -39.86
C SER A 317 -7.80 -12.96 -39.00
N ARG A 318 -6.81 -12.49 -38.24
CA ARG A 318 -5.92 -13.33 -37.44
C ARG A 318 -5.56 -12.68 -36.12
N PHE A 319 -5.24 -13.49 -35.12
CA PHE A 319 -4.78 -13.00 -33.82
C PHE A 319 -3.37 -12.42 -33.95
N GLN A 320 -3.11 -11.27 -33.31
CA GLN A 320 -1.78 -10.66 -33.27
C GLN A 320 -1.53 -10.04 -31.89
N LYS A 321 -0.44 -10.48 -31.25
CA LYS A 321 0.02 -9.95 -29.97
C LYS A 321 0.46 -8.48 -30.05
N ASP A 322 0.71 -7.96 -31.26
CA ASP A 322 1.40 -6.69 -31.51
C ASP A 322 0.62 -5.70 -32.42
N GLN A 323 -0.70 -5.84 -32.51
CA GLN A 323 -1.51 -5.03 -33.45
C GLN A 323 -1.53 -3.52 -33.15
N TYR A 324 -1.12 -3.15 -31.93
CA TYR A 324 -0.94 -1.77 -31.48
C TYR A 324 -0.04 -0.92 -32.41
N LEU A 325 0.92 -1.57 -33.08
CA LEU A 325 1.92 -0.93 -33.92
C LEU A 325 1.40 -0.41 -35.27
N THR A 326 0.26 -0.91 -35.76
CA THR A 326 -0.20 -0.57 -37.13
C THR A 326 -1.08 0.67 -37.23
N ASP A 327 -1.86 1.01 -36.20
CA ASP A 327 -2.86 2.08 -36.31
C ASP A 327 -2.61 3.27 -35.35
N ARG A 328 -1.65 3.21 -34.40
CA ARG A 328 -1.28 4.28 -33.42
C ARG A 328 -2.41 4.74 -32.49
N TRP A 329 -3.39 3.89 -32.21
CA TRP A 329 -4.50 4.22 -31.30
C TRP A 329 -4.06 4.01 -29.85
N ALA A 330 -4.55 4.85 -28.94
CA ALA A 330 -4.30 4.64 -27.53
C ALA A 330 -5.11 3.43 -27.03
N HIS A 331 -4.50 2.59 -26.21
CA HIS A 331 -5.08 1.33 -25.76
C HIS A 331 -4.74 1.02 -24.30
N ALA A 332 -5.41 0.00 -23.77
CA ALA A 332 -5.18 -0.54 -22.44
C ALA A 332 -4.08 -1.61 -22.46
N PRO A 333 -3.47 -1.92 -21.31
CA PRO A 333 -2.42 -2.95 -21.22
C PRO A 333 -2.95 -4.38 -21.31
N TRP A 334 -4.26 -4.59 -21.15
CA TRP A 334 -4.97 -5.88 -21.26
C TRP A 334 -6.42 -5.68 -21.71
N ASP A 335 -7.06 -6.77 -22.14
CA ASP A 335 -8.50 -6.85 -22.43
C ASP A 335 -9.35 -7.17 -21.18
N ALA A 336 -10.66 -7.34 -21.35
CA ALA A 336 -11.62 -7.60 -20.28
C ALA A 336 -11.28 -8.80 -19.38
N ARG A 337 -10.51 -9.79 -19.88
CA ARG A 337 -10.04 -10.91 -19.06
C ARG A 337 -9.04 -10.45 -18.00
N GLY A 338 -8.16 -9.52 -18.36
CA GLY A 338 -7.26 -8.89 -17.39
C GLY A 338 -7.99 -8.10 -16.32
N GLU A 339 -9.05 -7.38 -16.71
CA GLU A 339 -9.89 -6.62 -15.77
C GLU A 339 -10.54 -7.56 -14.73
N LEU A 340 -11.09 -8.70 -15.16
CA LEU A 340 -11.68 -9.69 -14.26
C LEU A 340 -10.62 -10.42 -13.43
N TYR A 341 -9.51 -10.83 -14.05
CA TYR A 341 -8.45 -11.57 -13.35
C TYR A 341 -7.82 -10.73 -12.24
N ILE A 342 -7.66 -9.42 -12.42
CA ILE A 342 -7.19 -8.53 -11.36
C ILE A 342 -8.17 -8.52 -10.18
N LYS A 343 -9.47 -8.41 -10.44
CA LYS A 343 -10.49 -8.36 -9.39
C LYS A 343 -10.65 -9.69 -8.64
N TYR A 344 -10.66 -10.81 -9.36
CA TYR A 344 -11.10 -12.10 -8.82
C TYR A 344 -10.03 -13.19 -8.79
N GLY A 345 -9.00 -13.07 -9.63
CA GLY A 345 -7.94 -14.05 -9.78
C GLY A 345 -8.29 -15.11 -10.82
N GLU A 346 -7.73 -16.31 -10.63
CA GLU A 346 -7.99 -17.45 -11.50
C GLU A 346 -9.40 -17.99 -11.27
N PRO A 347 -10.20 -18.23 -12.33
CA PRO A 347 -11.51 -18.84 -12.18
C PRO A 347 -11.40 -20.31 -11.74
N ASP A 348 -12.38 -20.77 -10.96
CA ASP A 348 -12.48 -22.18 -10.57
C ASP A 348 -12.67 -23.10 -11.79
N PHE A 349 -13.33 -22.57 -12.82
CA PHE A 349 -13.56 -23.26 -14.08
C PHE A 349 -13.61 -22.26 -15.23
N GLN A 350 -12.99 -22.64 -16.35
CA GLN A 350 -12.92 -21.82 -17.56
C GLN A 350 -13.27 -22.67 -18.78
N THR A 351 -14.18 -22.18 -19.62
CA THR A 351 -14.49 -22.77 -20.93
C THR A 351 -14.38 -21.77 -22.06
N PHE A 352 -14.13 -22.28 -23.26
CA PHE A 352 -14.07 -21.48 -24.48
C PHE A 352 -15.36 -21.66 -25.27
N ALA A 353 -16.08 -20.56 -25.48
CA ALA A 353 -17.30 -20.51 -26.29
C ALA A 353 -16.97 -19.84 -27.64
N GLY A 354 -16.61 -20.65 -28.64
CA GLY A 354 -16.20 -20.11 -29.95
C GLY A 354 -14.79 -19.51 -29.95
N LEU A 355 -14.53 -18.52 -30.83
CA LEU A 355 -13.18 -17.98 -31.07
C LEU A 355 -12.82 -16.75 -30.22
N ASN A 356 -13.81 -16.06 -29.65
CA ASN A 356 -13.63 -14.75 -29.02
C ASN A 356 -14.32 -14.59 -27.67
N GLN A 357 -14.86 -15.68 -27.09
CA GLN A 357 -15.57 -15.65 -25.83
C GLN A 357 -15.10 -16.77 -24.91
N GLU A 358 -15.01 -16.45 -23.63
CA GLU A 358 -14.66 -17.37 -22.54
C GLU A 358 -15.73 -17.28 -21.44
N ASP A 359 -16.05 -18.42 -20.83
CA ASP A 359 -16.94 -18.47 -19.67
C ASP A 359 -16.09 -18.77 -18.43
N TRP A 360 -16.13 -17.88 -17.44
CA TRP A 360 -15.31 -17.93 -16.23
C TRP A 360 -16.21 -18.11 -15.02
N ASN A 361 -16.00 -19.17 -14.25
CA ASN A 361 -16.82 -19.51 -13.10
C ASN A 361 -16.06 -19.28 -11.79
N TYR A 362 -16.74 -18.68 -10.80
CA TYR A 362 -16.27 -18.51 -9.44
C TYR A 362 -17.34 -19.09 -8.49
N TYR A 363 -17.36 -20.41 -8.34
CA TYR A 363 -18.35 -21.16 -7.57
C TYR A 363 -18.51 -20.59 -6.16
N GLN A 364 -17.36 -20.28 -5.58
CA GLN A 364 -17.20 -19.72 -4.25
C GLN A 364 -17.89 -18.37 -4.02
N MET A 365 -17.98 -17.55 -5.06
CA MET A 365 -18.58 -16.22 -5.04
C MET A 365 -20.01 -16.25 -5.61
N GLY A 366 -20.47 -17.42 -6.06
CA GLY A 366 -21.80 -17.62 -6.63
C GLY A 366 -22.00 -16.86 -7.95
N VAL A 367 -20.92 -16.56 -8.68
CA VAL A 367 -20.96 -15.81 -9.94
C VAL A 367 -20.15 -16.49 -11.03
N ASP A 368 -20.62 -16.38 -12.26
CA ASP A 368 -19.88 -16.61 -13.49
C ASP A 368 -20.03 -15.43 -14.46
N PHE A 369 -19.08 -15.32 -15.39
CA PHE A 369 -19.02 -14.28 -16.39
C PHE A 369 -18.78 -14.86 -17.77
N ILE A 370 -19.47 -14.29 -18.75
CA ILE A 370 -19.16 -14.40 -20.17
C ILE A 370 -18.23 -13.23 -20.53
N VAL A 371 -17.05 -13.53 -21.05
CA VAL A 371 -15.98 -12.55 -21.26
C VAL A 371 -15.52 -12.56 -22.70
N LYS A 372 -15.55 -11.39 -23.35
CA LYS A 372 -15.02 -11.20 -24.71
C LYS A 372 -13.51 -11.00 -24.65
N ARG A 373 -12.80 -11.70 -25.52
CA ARG A 373 -11.36 -11.53 -25.74
C ARG A 373 -11.11 -10.26 -26.56
N TYR A 374 -9.96 -9.64 -26.36
CA TYR A 374 -9.42 -8.52 -27.15
C TYR A 374 -10.20 -7.21 -27.06
N VAL A 375 -11.19 -7.12 -26.18
CA VAL A 375 -12.01 -5.94 -25.97
C VAL A 375 -11.98 -5.59 -24.49
N THR A 376 -11.70 -4.33 -24.18
CA THR A 376 -11.78 -3.81 -22.82
C THR A 376 -13.24 -3.60 -22.41
N ASN A 377 -13.58 -3.78 -21.14
CA ASN A 377 -14.95 -3.59 -20.68
C ASN A 377 -15.31 -2.14 -20.35
N ILE A 378 -14.46 -1.16 -20.71
CA ILE A 378 -14.74 0.26 -20.50
C ILE A 378 -16.04 0.75 -21.18
N TYR A 379 -16.51 0.05 -22.21
CA TYR A 379 -17.79 0.34 -22.89
C TYR A 379 -18.95 -0.53 -22.39
N GLY A 380 -18.73 -1.35 -21.36
CA GLY A 380 -19.76 -2.16 -20.70
C GLY A 380 -20.33 -3.32 -21.52
N ASN A 381 -19.60 -3.77 -22.54
CA ASN A 381 -20.07 -4.79 -23.49
C ASN A 381 -19.10 -5.95 -23.66
N ALA A 382 -18.02 -6.02 -22.89
CA ALA A 382 -17.02 -7.08 -22.98
C ALA A 382 -17.17 -8.13 -21.86
N ILE A 383 -17.89 -7.81 -20.79
CA ILE A 383 -18.20 -8.73 -19.69
C ILE A 383 -19.71 -8.74 -19.49
N GLU A 384 -20.28 -9.94 -19.46
CA GLU A 384 -21.71 -10.16 -19.24
C GLU A 384 -21.90 -11.24 -18.16
N PRO A 385 -22.99 -11.21 -17.38
CA PRO A 385 -23.30 -12.28 -16.42
C PRO A 385 -23.47 -13.63 -17.14
N GLY A 386 -22.80 -14.66 -16.66
CA GLY A 386 -22.97 -16.02 -17.19
C GLY A 386 -24.27 -16.69 -16.72
N PRO A 387 -24.53 -17.93 -17.18
CA PRO A 387 -25.77 -18.64 -16.86
C PRO A 387 -26.01 -18.84 -15.35
N ASN A 388 -24.97 -19.11 -14.56
CA ASN A 388 -25.13 -19.31 -13.12
C ASN A 388 -25.44 -18.00 -12.40
N SER A 389 -24.80 -16.90 -12.79
CA SER A 389 -25.12 -15.55 -12.30
C SER A 389 -26.56 -15.19 -12.64
N GLN A 390 -27.00 -15.38 -13.89
CA GLN A 390 -28.38 -15.09 -14.30
C GLN A 390 -29.39 -15.91 -13.49
N PHE A 391 -29.09 -17.19 -13.25
CA PHE A 391 -29.91 -18.08 -12.42
C PHE A 391 -29.94 -17.67 -10.95
N ASN A 392 -28.77 -17.48 -10.33
CA ASN A 392 -28.63 -17.15 -8.90
C ASN A 392 -29.28 -15.81 -8.56
N TYR A 393 -29.25 -14.85 -9.50
CA TYR A 393 -29.79 -13.50 -9.31
C TYR A 393 -31.10 -13.25 -10.09
N ARG A 394 -31.82 -14.31 -10.52
CA ARG A 394 -33.17 -14.29 -11.12
C ARG A 394 -33.37 -13.20 -12.19
N ASP A 395 -32.51 -13.18 -13.21
CA ASP A 395 -32.52 -12.20 -14.30
C ASP A 395 -32.32 -10.72 -13.88
N ASN A 396 -31.90 -10.46 -12.64
CA ASN A 396 -31.42 -9.14 -12.24
C ASN A 396 -29.99 -8.92 -12.76
N LYS A 397 -29.86 -8.88 -14.08
CA LYS A 397 -28.60 -8.60 -14.78
C LYS A 397 -27.94 -7.33 -14.23
N TYR A 398 -28.75 -6.31 -13.94
CA TYR A 398 -28.32 -5.04 -13.35
C TYR A 398 -27.60 -5.21 -12.02
N TYR A 399 -28.04 -6.13 -11.16
CA TYR A 399 -27.37 -6.40 -9.90
C TYR A 399 -25.97 -6.96 -10.12
N VAL A 400 -25.82 -7.93 -11.02
CA VAL A 400 -24.52 -8.55 -11.32
C VAL A 400 -23.60 -7.53 -11.98
N ASP A 401 -24.12 -6.81 -12.97
CA ASP A 401 -23.41 -5.72 -13.65
C ASP A 401 -22.91 -4.68 -12.63
N ALA A 402 -23.79 -4.17 -11.78
CA ALA A 402 -23.46 -3.12 -10.83
C ALA A 402 -22.47 -3.57 -9.76
N ASN A 403 -22.65 -4.76 -9.17
CA ASN A 403 -21.90 -5.19 -7.98
C ASN A 403 -20.65 -6.01 -8.28
N PHE A 404 -20.57 -6.66 -9.44
CA PHE A 404 -19.48 -7.56 -9.77
C PHE A 404 -18.70 -7.15 -11.02
N ILE A 405 -19.34 -6.49 -11.98
CA ILE A 405 -18.64 -6.07 -13.20
C ILE A 405 -18.10 -4.66 -13.01
N TYR A 406 -18.97 -3.67 -12.75
CA TYR A 406 -18.61 -2.26 -12.71
C TYR A 406 -18.09 -1.75 -11.37
N TYR A 407 -18.50 -2.38 -10.26
CA TYR A 407 -18.02 -2.00 -8.94
C TYR A 407 -16.52 -2.28 -8.80
N PRO A 408 -15.69 -1.28 -8.45
CA PRO A 408 -14.28 -1.53 -8.16
C PRO A 408 -14.12 -2.32 -6.87
N GLU A 409 -13.46 -3.46 -6.95
CA GLU A 409 -13.17 -4.29 -5.78
C GLU A 409 -12.00 -5.24 -6.04
N PHE A 410 -11.35 -5.65 -4.95
CA PHE A 410 -10.31 -6.66 -4.97
C PHE A 410 -10.71 -7.83 -4.07
N ARG A 411 -11.06 -8.97 -4.68
CA ARG A 411 -11.45 -10.18 -3.97
C ARG A 411 -10.33 -11.20 -4.00
N VAL A 412 -9.96 -11.67 -2.82
CA VAL A 412 -9.04 -12.78 -2.63
C VAL A 412 -9.83 -13.88 -1.95
N ASP A 413 -9.78 -15.11 -2.48
CA ASP A 413 -10.24 -16.27 -1.73
C ASP A 413 -9.19 -16.61 -0.67
N ILE A 414 -9.57 -16.42 0.59
CA ILE A 414 -8.71 -16.57 1.76
C ILE A 414 -8.97 -17.95 2.43
N ARG A 415 -9.95 -18.74 1.97
CA ARG A 415 -10.41 -19.98 2.65
C ARG A 415 -9.35 -21.08 2.78
N ASN A 416 -8.37 -21.13 1.88
CA ASN A 416 -7.26 -22.09 1.98
C ASN A 416 -6.07 -21.57 2.82
N ALA A 417 -6.09 -20.31 3.25
CA ALA A 417 -5.00 -19.70 4.03
C ALA A 417 -5.36 -19.43 5.50
N TYR A 418 -6.65 -19.31 5.86
CA TYR A 418 -7.05 -18.98 7.22
C TYR A 418 -8.33 -19.74 7.64
N LEU A 419 -8.25 -20.41 8.79
CA LEU A 419 -9.41 -20.99 9.47
C LEU A 419 -10.14 -19.87 10.20
N ASP A 420 -11.45 -19.78 10.00
CA ASP A 420 -12.31 -18.76 10.59
C ASP A 420 -12.54 -19.05 12.08
N ILE A 421 -11.71 -18.47 12.96
CA ILE A 421 -11.94 -18.50 14.41
C ILE A 421 -12.56 -17.17 14.83
N GLY A 422 -13.89 -17.18 14.99
CA GLY A 422 -14.66 -16.03 15.44
C GLY A 422 -14.47 -15.73 16.93
N GLY A 423 -13.71 -14.68 17.24
CA GLY A 423 -13.77 -14.00 18.53
C GLY A 423 -15.02 -13.12 18.59
N LYS A 424 -16.01 -13.48 19.41
CA LYS A 424 -17.19 -12.64 19.66
C LYS A 424 -17.02 -11.83 20.94
N ASP A 425 -16.95 -10.51 20.74
CA ASP A 425 -17.42 -9.45 21.64
C ASP A 425 -16.61 -9.26 22.94
N LYS A 426 -16.14 -8.03 23.22
CA LYS A 426 -16.47 -7.26 24.46
C LYS A 426 -15.44 -6.19 24.89
N LYS A 427 -16.01 -4.98 25.06
CA LYS A 427 -15.86 -3.96 26.11
C LYS A 427 -14.44 -3.62 26.62
N SER A 428 -13.94 -2.47 26.17
CA SER A 428 -12.91 -1.71 26.87
C SER A 428 -13.46 -1.08 28.16
N ARG A 429 -12.65 -1.03 29.21
CA ARG A 429 -12.87 -0.13 30.36
C ARG A 429 -11.88 1.01 30.23
N ALA A 430 -12.36 2.16 29.76
CA ALA A 430 -11.63 3.42 29.74
C ALA A 430 -11.54 3.98 31.16
N ASN A 431 -10.41 3.79 31.85
CA ASN A 431 -9.98 4.61 32.98
C ASN A 431 -8.51 4.34 33.37
N SER A 432 -7.60 4.47 32.41
CA SER A 432 -6.15 4.66 32.59
C SER A 432 -5.47 4.73 31.22
N GLN A 433 -4.28 5.35 31.09
CA GLN A 433 -3.41 5.26 29.89
C GLN A 433 -3.07 3.80 29.49
N ILE A 434 -3.37 2.84 30.37
CA ILE A 434 -3.37 1.42 30.08
C ILE A 434 -4.73 1.01 29.52
N VAL A 435 -4.72 0.63 28.25
CA VAL A 435 -5.86 -0.01 27.57
C VAL A 435 -5.72 -1.52 27.75
N GLU A 436 -6.72 -2.15 28.34
CA GLU A 436 -6.79 -3.60 28.42
C GLU A 436 -7.66 -4.13 27.28
N PHE A 437 -7.01 -4.76 26.31
CA PHE A 437 -7.64 -5.43 25.18
C PHE A 437 -7.90 -6.89 25.57
N ARG A 438 -9.17 -7.26 25.78
CA ARG A 438 -9.56 -8.62 26.19
C ARG A 438 -10.05 -9.42 25.00
N TYR A 439 -9.70 -10.70 24.95
CA TYR A 439 -10.19 -11.61 23.91
C TYR A 439 -10.57 -12.97 24.50
N GLU A 440 -11.50 -13.64 23.84
CA GLU A 440 -11.99 -14.97 24.22
C GLU A 440 -11.88 -15.93 23.00
N ILE A 441 -11.36 -17.14 23.21
CA ILE A 441 -11.21 -18.15 22.14
C ILE A 441 -11.82 -19.48 22.60
N PRO A 442 -12.63 -20.17 21.80
CA PRO A 442 -13.13 -21.50 22.16
C PRO A 442 -11.98 -22.47 22.42
N ALA A 443 -11.97 -23.13 23.58
CA ALA A 443 -10.91 -24.08 23.96
C ALA A 443 -10.86 -25.29 23.02
N THR A 444 -11.96 -25.59 22.33
CA THR A 444 -12.09 -26.66 21.33
C THR A 444 -11.20 -26.45 20.10
N GLU A 445 -10.67 -25.25 19.87
CA GLU A 445 -9.78 -24.97 18.74
C GLU A 445 -8.35 -25.44 18.94
N PHE A 446 -7.97 -25.78 20.17
CA PHE A 446 -6.60 -26.09 20.54
C PHE A 446 -6.37 -27.59 20.74
N LYS A 447 -5.19 -28.05 20.34
CA LYS A 447 -4.74 -29.40 20.66
C LYS A 447 -4.21 -29.43 22.08
N ILE A 448 -4.67 -30.40 22.86
CA ILE A 448 -4.18 -30.62 24.22
C ILE A 448 -3.01 -31.61 24.15
N LYS A 449 -1.85 -31.20 24.68
CA LYS A 449 -0.64 -32.01 24.75
C LYS A 449 -0.45 -32.54 26.17
N LYS A 450 -0.10 -33.82 26.31
CA LYS A 450 0.26 -34.41 27.61
C LYS A 450 1.76 -34.26 27.85
N ASN A 451 2.13 -33.61 28.95
CA ASN A 451 3.50 -33.39 29.40
C ASN A 451 3.68 -34.02 30.79
N ALA A 452 4.36 -35.15 30.87
CA ALA A 452 4.65 -35.88 32.12
C ALA A 452 3.42 -36.09 33.04
N ASP A 453 3.16 -35.15 33.96
CA ASP A 453 2.13 -35.16 35.00
C ASP A 453 0.95 -34.20 34.75
N HIS A 454 0.95 -33.45 33.65
CA HIS A 454 -0.10 -32.50 33.29
C HIS A 454 -0.41 -32.51 31.79
N TYR A 455 -1.50 -31.83 31.44
CA TYR A 455 -1.96 -31.57 30.09
C TYR A 455 -1.84 -30.06 29.84
N GLN A 456 -1.60 -29.68 28.59
CA GLN A 456 -1.31 -28.30 28.23
C GLN A 456 -1.90 -27.92 26.87
N ILE A 457 -2.46 -26.72 26.80
CA ILE A 457 -2.78 -25.99 25.57
C ILE A 457 -1.70 -24.93 25.39
N SER A 458 -1.14 -24.82 24.19
CA SER A 458 -0.11 -23.81 23.87
C SER A 458 -0.44 -23.09 22.56
N TYR A 459 -0.33 -21.77 22.56
CA TYR A 459 -0.55 -20.97 21.37
C TYR A 459 0.34 -19.73 21.34
N LEU A 460 0.64 -19.27 20.13
CA LEU A 460 1.38 -18.04 19.88
C LEU A 460 0.39 -16.89 19.73
N GLU A 461 0.54 -15.87 20.56
CA GLU A 461 -0.23 -14.64 20.54
C GLU A 461 0.63 -13.54 19.92
N LYS A 462 0.21 -12.99 18.79
CA LYS A 462 0.87 -11.86 18.12
C LYS A 462 -0.09 -10.71 18.00
N TYR A 463 0.31 -9.51 18.38
CA TYR A 463 -0.50 -8.33 18.14
C TYR A 463 0.32 -7.22 17.49
N VAL A 464 -0.41 -6.33 16.82
CA VAL A 464 0.11 -5.06 16.32
C VAL A 464 -0.95 -3.99 16.52
N VAL A 465 -0.52 -2.78 16.86
CA VAL A 465 -1.35 -1.61 17.05
C VAL A 465 -0.95 -0.56 16.04
N PHE A 466 -1.92 -0.02 15.32
CA PHE A 466 -1.73 1.10 14.42
C PHE A 466 -2.48 2.33 14.90
N ASP A 467 -1.95 3.53 14.62
CA ASP A 467 -2.65 4.79 14.82
C ASP A 467 -3.71 5.06 13.73
N GLU A 468 -4.38 6.21 13.77
CA GLU A 468 -5.38 6.65 12.78
C GLU A 468 -4.80 6.79 11.35
N ASP A 469 -3.49 6.91 11.25
CA ASP A 469 -2.73 6.98 9.99
C ASP A 469 -2.08 5.66 9.58
N MET A 470 -2.43 4.58 10.28
CA MET A 470 -1.95 3.23 10.04
C MET A 470 -0.43 3.09 10.22
N HIS A 471 0.23 3.98 10.98
CA HIS A 471 1.61 3.78 11.42
C HIS A 471 1.62 2.82 12.60
N GLU A 472 2.62 1.94 12.62
CA GLU A 472 2.77 1.00 13.71
C GLU A 472 3.20 1.72 14.99
N VAL A 473 2.40 1.56 16.04
CA VAL A 473 2.67 2.11 17.36
C VAL A 473 3.42 1.11 18.21
N THR A 474 2.99 -0.16 18.18
CA THR A 474 3.64 -1.25 18.92
C THR A 474 3.24 -2.58 18.34
N ARG A 475 4.12 -3.57 18.50
CA ARG A 475 3.83 -4.99 18.28
C ARG A 475 4.28 -5.83 19.46
N GLY A 476 3.72 -7.02 19.59
CA GLY A 476 4.16 -7.99 20.59
C GLY A 476 3.93 -9.41 20.11
N GLU A 477 4.73 -10.32 20.65
CA GLU A 477 4.63 -11.75 20.42
C GLU A 477 4.89 -12.48 21.74
N THR A 478 3.94 -13.31 22.16
CA THR A 478 4.01 -14.06 23.43
C THR A 478 3.49 -15.47 23.23
N THR A 479 4.15 -16.47 23.81
CA THR A 479 3.62 -17.83 23.86
C THR A 479 2.79 -18.02 25.12
N GLN A 480 1.51 -18.34 24.95
CA GLN A 480 0.60 -18.63 26.05
C GLN A 480 0.54 -20.13 26.32
N ASN A 481 0.57 -20.50 27.60
CA ASN A 481 0.56 -21.88 28.06
C ASN A 481 -0.48 -22.05 29.17
N ILE A 482 -1.49 -22.88 28.92
CA ILE A 482 -2.54 -23.19 29.89
C ILE A 482 -2.40 -24.66 30.24
N SER A 483 -2.19 -24.97 31.52
CA SER A 483 -1.95 -26.34 31.98
C SER A 483 -2.92 -26.76 33.07
N ASP A 484 -3.30 -28.03 33.05
CA ASP A 484 -4.10 -28.68 34.08
C ASP A 484 -3.68 -30.14 34.23
N ARG A 485 -3.90 -30.75 35.40
CA ARG A 485 -3.65 -32.18 35.62
C ARG A 485 -4.67 -33.09 34.92
N SER A 486 -5.83 -32.55 34.55
CA SER A 486 -6.94 -33.26 33.90
C SER A 486 -7.15 -32.77 32.46
N GLU A 487 -7.02 -33.67 31.50
CA GLU A 487 -7.37 -33.40 30.10
C GLU A 487 -8.82 -32.95 29.93
N ASN A 488 -9.73 -33.56 30.69
CA ASN A 488 -11.15 -33.22 30.66
C ASN A 488 -11.43 -31.83 31.22
N ALA A 489 -10.61 -31.34 32.17
CA ALA A 489 -10.74 -29.97 32.66
C ALA A 489 -10.43 -28.97 31.54
N LEU A 490 -9.36 -29.20 30.77
CA LEU A 490 -9.01 -28.37 29.61
C LEU A 490 -10.07 -28.44 28.50
N LYS A 491 -10.61 -29.63 28.20
CA LYS A 491 -11.70 -29.78 27.21
C LYS A 491 -12.98 -29.05 27.62
N ASN A 492 -13.25 -28.99 28.92
CA ASN A 492 -14.46 -28.37 29.47
C ASN A 492 -14.29 -26.89 29.82
N LEU A 493 -13.14 -26.27 29.52
CA LEU A 493 -12.94 -24.82 29.70
C LEU A 493 -14.00 -23.99 28.97
N GLY A 494 -14.54 -24.52 27.87
CA GLY A 494 -15.46 -23.80 27.00
C GLY A 494 -14.73 -22.72 26.21
N LYS A 495 -14.21 -21.70 26.91
CA LYS A 495 -13.43 -20.60 26.35
C LYS A 495 -12.16 -20.34 27.15
N ILE A 496 -11.12 -19.91 26.44
CA ILE A 496 -9.90 -19.33 26.98
C ILE A 496 -10.08 -17.82 26.94
N GLU A 497 -10.04 -17.18 28.10
CA GLU A 497 -10.07 -15.72 28.23
C GLU A 497 -8.65 -15.21 28.49
N ASN A 498 -8.24 -14.15 27.79
CA ASN A 498 -6.96 -13.50 28.04
C ASN A 498 -7.06 -11.99 27.75
N SER A 499 -6.02 -11.24 28.13
CA SER A 499 -5.96 -9.81 27.91
C SER A 499 -4.56 -9.31 27.60
N ILE A 500 -4.46 -8.41 26.64
CA ILE A 500 -3.26 -7.65 26.32
C ILE A 500 -3.39 -6.27 26.97
N ARG A 501 -2.38 -5.87 27.73
CA ARG A 501 -2.31 -4.53 28.31
C ARG A 501 -1.38 -3.66 27.49
N LEU A 502 -1.93 -2.60 26.92
CA LEU A 502 -1.24 -1.69 26.04
C LEU A 502 -1.17 -0.33 26.70
N ASN A 503 0.02 0.27 26.74
CA ASN A 503 0.17 1.66 27.15
C ASN A 503 0.01 2.53 25.91
N LEU A 504 -1.17 3.12 25.74
CA LEU A 504 -1.51 3.91 24.55
C LEU A 504 -1.87 5.32 24.99
N LYS A 505 -1.40 6.30 24.23
CA LYS A 505 -1.80 7.70 24.40
C LYS A 505 -3.26 7.89 23.97
N ARG A 506 -3.88 8.98 24.39
CA ARG A 506 -5.20 9.40 23.90
C ARG A 506 -5.22 9.43 22.37
N GLY A 507 -6.22 8.81 21.74
CA GLY A 507 -6.26 8.69 20.29
C GLY A 507 -7.17 7.58 19.78
N LYS A 508 -7.18 7.40 18.46
CA LYS A 508 -7.83 6.27 17.79
C LYS A 508 -6.77 5.31 17.27
N TYR A 509 -7.00 4.03 17.48
CA TYR A 509 -6.08 2.98 17.04
C TYR A 509 -6.83 1.83 16.41
N MET A 510 -6.13 1.08 15.55
CA MET A 510 -6.56 -0.22 15.08
C MET A 510 -5.64 -1.28 15.69
N VAL A 511 -6.21 -2.19 16.47
CA VAL A 511 -5.50 -3.33 17.06
C VAL A 511 -5.80 -4.57 16.23
N ALA A 512 -4.75 -5.27 15.81
CA ALA A 512 -4.88 -6.57 15.18
C ALA A 512 -4.19 -7.63 16.02
N LEU A 513 -4.93 -8.69 16.34
CA LEU A 513 -4.49 -9.86 17.08
C LEU A 513 -4.49 -11.08 16.15
N ARG A 514 -3.42 -11.86 16.21
CA ARG A 514 -3.25 -13.14 15.54
C ARG A 514 -2.92 -14.20 16.58
N ILE A 515 -3.66 -15.29 16.55
CA ILE A 515 -3.46 -16.45 17.41
C ILE A 515 -3.07 -17.62 16.54
N GLU A 516 -1.94 -18.25 16.83
CA GLU A 516 -1.47 -19.44 16.13
C GLU A 516 -1.40 -20.62 17.08
N GLU A 517 -2.09 -21.70 16.74
CA GLU A 517 -1.93 -22.96 17.46
C GLU A 517 -0.61 -23.62 17.02
N LEU A 518 0.23 -24.01 17.98
CA LEU A 518 1.63 -24.37 17.72
C LEU A 518 1.84 -25.71 17.00
N GLU A 519 0.85 -26.60 16.96
CA GLU A 519 1.00 -27.97 16.44
C GLU A 519 0.37 -28.14 15.05
N ASN A 520 -0.83 -27.60 14.85
CA ASN A 520 -1.62 -27.68 13.63
C ASN A 520 -1.63 -26.36 12.84
N LYS A 521 -0.97 -25.31 13.34
CA LYS A 521 -0.89 -23.97 12.72
C LYS A 521 -2.25 -23.39 12.38
N ARG A 522 -3.28 -23.69 13.18
CA ARG A 522 -4.58 -23.04 13.05
C ARG A 522 -4.42 -21.57 13.41
N LEU A 523 -5.01 -20.70 12.59
CA LEU A 523 -4.87 -19.24 12.71
C LEU A 523 -6.22 -18.65 13.10
N GLY A 524 -6.24 -17.78 14.10
CA GLY A 524 -7.35 -16.87 14.37
C GLY A 524 -6.86 -15.44 14.23
N ILE A 525 -7.61 -14.59 13.51
CA ILE A 525 -7.28 -13.18 13.33
C ILE A 525 -8.46 -12.35 13.79
N PHE A 526 -8.16 -11.33 14.57
CA PHE A 526 -9.14 -10.37 15.07
C PHE A 526 -8.60 -8.96 14.87
N VAL A 527 -9.44 -8.06 14.36
CA VAL A 527 -9.09 -6.66 14.15
C VAL A 527 -10.18 -5.79 14.75
N GLU A 528 -9.80 -4.82 15.56
CA GLU A 528 -10.74 -3.90 16.23
C GLU A 528 -10.20 -2.48 16.27
N ASN A 529 -11.11 -1.51 16.12
CA ASN A 529 -10.81 -0.11 16.33
C ASN A 529 -11.08 0.26 17.78
N ILE A 530 -10.10 0.83 18.45
CA ILE A 530 -10.20 1.29 19.84
C ILE A 530 -10.07 2.81 19.92
N HIS A 531 -10.80 3.41 20.85
CA HIS A 531 -10.63 4.81 21.23
C HIS A 531 -10.10 4.88 22.65
N VAL A 532 -9.04 5.66 22.84
CA VAL A 532 -8.44 5.94 24.14
C VAL A 532 -8.82 7.37 24.48
N ASP A 533 -9.71 7.50 25.48
CA ASP A 533 -10.32 8.76 25.91
C ASP A 533 -9.38 9.67 26.70
#